data_AF-A0A3A2IY76-F1
#
_entry.id   AF-A0A3A2IY76-F1
#
_cell.length_a   1.000
_cell.length_b   1.000
_cell.length_c   1.000
_cell.angle_alpha   90.00
_cell.angle_beta   90.00
_cell.angle_gamma   90.00
#
_symmetry.space_group_name_H-M   'P 1'
#
loop_
_entity.id
_entity.type
_entity.pdbx_description
1 polymer ?
#
loop_
_entity_poly.entity_id
_entity_poly.type
_entity_poly.pdbx_seq_one_letter_code
_entity_poly.pdbx_strand_id
1 'polypeptide(L)'
;MKRFVRKLIAVEIKLGFLYVPAAGIDLLPQDNAKISALVDGDERTLTYNADVKRIFGLVPWYKGHNAKIGDEVVVESDGCKYKLSFADKSKAPALVEAETLLDISGLSSQSKGDIVEDRIKELIILQGQGLLSVYRPVTDTQGVDLIVTKNGMFQPIFLQIKGRFNVQKSGFFLMDINTKTFSPHHSYFVIGAYFNAQKIEIDDNLLLIPSEDVAKAKLAGGKYRIINYLSPKSHGKWAPFLIKKTELASKLLEKFEEMSKYIK
;
A
#
# COMPACT_ATOMS: atom_id res chain seq x y z
N MET A 1 6.87 7.93 -33.77
CA MET A 1 7.80 7.87 -32.63
C MET A 1 6.96 7.84 -31.36
N LYS A 2 7.00 6.73 -30.62
CA LYS A 2 6.26 6.57 -29.36
C LYS A 2 7.21 6.91 -28.20
N ARG A 3 6.71 7.54 -27.14
CA ARG A 3 7.53 7.97 -26.00
C ARG A 3 6.80 7.92 -24.68
N PHE A 4 7.56 7.79 -23.58
CA PHE A 4 7.08 8.05 -22.22
C PHE A 4 8.09 8.88 -21.44
N VAL A 5 7.60 9.55 -20.40
CA VAL A 5 8.43 10.32 -19.45
C VAL A 5 8.28 9.69 -18.07
N ARG A 6 9.40 9.57 -17.36
CA ARG A 6 9.47 8.97 -16.02
C ARG A 6 10.26 9.88 -15.09
N LYS A 7 9.61 10.38 -14.04
CA LYS A 7 10.29 11.00 -12.89
C LYS A 7 11.06 9.95 -12.10
N LEU A 8 12.35 10.19 -11.87
CA LEU A 8 13.22 9.32 -11.11
C LEU A 8 12.90 9.35 -9.62
N ILE A 9 13.05 8.19 -8.99
CA ILE A 9 12.97 8.01 -7.54
C ILE A 9 14.30 7.52 -6.97
N ALA A 10 14.48 7.63 -5.65
CA ALA A 10 15.74 7.34 -4.99
C ALA A 10 16.31 5.94 -5.31
N VAL A 11 15.45 4.92 -5.34
CA VAL A 11 15.88 3.52 -5.58
C VAL A 11 16.32 3.28 -7.03
N GLU A 12 15.68 3.93 -8.00
CA GLU A 12 16.03 3.85 -9.42
C GLU A 12 17.45 4.40 -9.64
N ILE A 13 17.74 5.55 -9.03
CA ILE A 13 19.07 6.17 -9.07
C ILE A 13 20.11 5.29 -8.39
N LYS A 14 19.81 4.81 -7.16
CA LYS A 14 20.73 4.02 -6.34
C LYS A 14 21.09 2.67 -6.99
N LEU A 15 20.08 1.97 -7.52
CA LEU A 15 20.25 0.62 -8.09
C LEU A 15 20.47 0.66 -9.62
N GLY A 16 20.36 1.83 -10.25
CA GLY A 16 20.61 2.05 -11.67
C GLY A 16 19.68 1.31 -12.60
N PHE A 17 18.38 1.41 -12.31
CA PHE A 17 17.33 0.95 -13.21
C PHE A 17 16.28 2.03 -13.43
N LEU A 18 15.51 1.92 -14.50
CA LEU A 18 14.35 2.75 -14.79
C LEU A 18 13.09 1.87 -14.79
N TYR A 19 12.08 2.21 -14.00
CA TYR A 19 10.78 1.56 -14.07
C TYR A 19 9.98 2.02 -15.30
N VAL A 20 9.33 1.07 -15.94
CA VAL A 20 8.55 1.30 -17.16
C VAL A 20 7.07 1.37 -16.77
N PRO A 21 6.44 2.56 -16.87
CA PRO A 21 5.04 2.72 -16.53
C PRO A 21 4.14 2.02 -17.56
N ALA A 22 2.87 1.81 -17.23
CA ALA A 22 1.91 1.16 -18.12
C ALA A 22 1.87 1.79 -19.53
N ALA A 23 1.96 3.12 -19.61
CA ALA A 23 1.99 3.85 -20.88
C ALA A 23 3.24 3.57 -21.75
N GLY A 24 4.28 2.97 -21.17
CA GLY A 24 5.53 2.62 -21.84
C GLY A 24 5.75 1.11 -22.01
N ILE A 25 4.83 0.25 -21.59
CA ILE A 25 4.99 -1.21 -21.73
C ILE A 25 4.99 -1.60 -23.20
N ASP A 26 4.04 -1.06 -23.98
CA ASP A 26 3.92 -1.34 -25.43
C ASP A 26 5.08 -0.78 -26.26
N LEU A 27 6.03 -0.09 -25.61
CA LEU A 27 7.25 0.39 -26.24
C LEU A 27 8.37 -0.62 -26.19
N LEU A 28 8.37 -1.53 -25.21
CA LEU A 28 9.45 -2.46 -24.96
C LEU A 28 9.09 -3.87 -25.42
N PRO A 29 10.10 -4.78 -25.52
CA PRO A 29 9.84 -6.17 -25.85
C PRO A 29 8.86 -6.80 -24.85
N GLN A 30 8.11 -7.81 -25.29
CA GLN A 30 7.19 -8.53 -24.38
C GLN A 30 7.95 -9.43 -23.40
N ASP A 31 9.15 -9.88 -23.79
CA ASP A 31 9.99 -10.79 -23.01
C ASP A 31 11.26 -10.10 -22.48
N ASN A 32 11.93 -10.78 -21.55
CA ASN A 32 13.24 -10.37 -21.04
C ASN A 32 14.25 -10.31 -22.19
N ALA A 33 14.89 -9.16 -22.37
CA ALA A 33 15.71 -8.90 -23.56
C ALA A 33 16.89 -7.97 -23.26
N LYS A 34 17.94 -8.09 -24.06
CA LYS A 34 18.93 -7.02 -24.20
C LYS A 34 18.43 -6.03 -25.24
N ILE A 35 18.45 -4.74 -24.91
CA ILE A 35 17.98 -3.68 -25.80
C ILE A 35 19.16 -2.80 -26.20
N SER A 36 19.26 -2.45 -27.49
CA SER A 36 20.20 -1.41 -27.94
C SER A 36 19.57 -0.04 -27.74
N ALA A 37 20.22 0.79 -26.94
CA ALA A 37 19.71 2.10 -26.57
C ALA A 37 20.77 3.18 -26.79
N LEU A 38 20.37 4.30 -27.36
CA LEU A 38 21.15 5.52 -27.46
C LEU A 38 20.94 6.32 -26.17
N VAL A 39 21.95 6.39 -25.33
CA VAL A 39 21.94 7.09 -24.04
C VAL A 39 22.77 8.35 -24.19
N ASP A 40 22.11 9.50 -24.29
CA ASP A 40 22.72 10.81 -24.62
C ASP A 40 23.65 10.82 -25.84
N GLY A 41 23.32 10.03 -26.86
CA GLY A 41 24.12 9.95 -28.10
C GLY A 41 25.00 8.71 -28.17
N ASP A 42 25.33 8.09 -27.04
CA ASP A 42 26.17 6.89 -27.00
C ASP A 42 25.34 5.62 -27.14
N GLU A 43 25.69 4.75 -28.08
CA GLU A 43 25.05 3.43 -28.19
C GLU A 43 25.49 2.51 -27.04
N ARG A 44 24.52 2.01 -26.29
CA ARG A 44 24.71 1.12 -25.14
C ARG A 44 23.76 -0.06 -25.19
N THR A 45 24.22 -1.21 -24.74
CA THR A 45 23.34 -2.37 -24.51
C THR A 45 22.83 -2.34 -23.07
N LEU A 46 21.52 -2.24 -22.91
CA LEU A 46 20.83 -2.29 -21.62
C LEU A 46 20.09 -3.62 -21.48
N THR A 47 19.68 -3.97 -20.26
CA THR A 47 18.86 -5.17 -20.01
C THR A 47 17.47 -4.75 -19.60
N TYR A 48 16.46 -5.24 -20.33
CA TYR A 48 15.07 -5.08 -19.97
C TYR A 48 14.54 -6.39 -19.35
N ASN A 49 13.87 -6.27 -18.21
CA ASN A 49 13.12 -7.34 -17.60
C ASN A 49 11.62 -7.01 -17.66
N ALA A 50 10.86 -7.83 -18.39
CA ALA A 50 9.43 -7.69 -18.61
C ALA A 50 8.59 -8.03 -17.36
N ASP A 51 9.03 -9.01 -16.57
CA ASP A 51 8.34 -9.47 -15.36
C ASP A 51 8.22 -8.35 -14.32
N VAL A 52 9.32 -7.61 -14.12
CA VAL A 52 9.37 -6.48 -13.16
C VAL A 52 9.29 -5.11 -13.83
N LYS A 53 9.17 -5.06 -15.17
CA LYS A 53 9.03 -3.84 -15.98
C LYS A 53 10.16 -2.83 -15.74
N ARG A 54 11.40 -3.28 -15.83
CA ARG A 54 12.59 -2.45 -15.50
C ARG A 54 13.65 -2.54 -16.59
N ILE A 55 14.25 -1.39 -16.91
CA ILE A 55 15.46 -1.28 -17.72
C ILE A 55 16.65 -1.10 -16.77
N PHE A 56 17.64 -1.97 -16.85
CA PHE A 56 18.84 -1.99 -16.03
C PHE A 56 20.08 -1.53 -16.80
N GLY A 57 21.13 -1.18 -16.06
CA GLY A 57 22.42 -0.75 -16.63
C GLY A 57 22.63 0.76 -16.62
N LEU A 58 21.85 1.50 -15.83
CA LEU A 58 21.82 2.96 -15.85
C LEU A 58 22.67 3.61 -14.74
N VAL A 59 23.31 2.83 -13.85
CA VAL A 59 24.17 3.36 -12.76
C VAL A 59 25.21 4.37 -13.30
N PRO A 60 26.03 4.03 -14.32
CA PRO A 60 27.06 4.97 -14.79
C PRO A 60 26.46 6.23 -15.38
N TRP A 61 25.31 6.10 -16.03
CA TRP A 61 24.61 7.21 -16.67
C TRP A 61 24.04 8.19 -15.64
N TYR A 62 23.35 7.67 -14.63
CA TYR A 62 22.82 8.48 -13.53
C TYR A 62 23.92 9.17 -12.72
N LYS A 63 25.04 8.48 -12.47
CA LYS A 63 26.20 9.10 -11.82
C LYS A 63 26.80 10.22 -12.66
N GLY A 64 26.99 10.00 -13.96
CA GLY A 64 27.53 11.01 -14.87
C GLY A 64 26.68 12.28 -14.95
N HIS A 65 25.37 12.15 -14.80
CA HIS A 65 24.42 13.28 -14.83
C HIS A 65 24.09 13.86 -13.46
N ASN A 66 24.70 13.33 -12.38
CA ASN A 66 24.35 13.67 -11.00
C ASN A 66 22.83 13.65 -10.77
N ALA A 67 22.18 12.56 -11.23
CA ALA A 67 20.74 12.43 -11.25
C ALA A 67 20.14 12.57 -9.85
N LYS A 68 19.07 13.37 -9.74
CA LYS A 68 18.35 13.64 -8.48
C LYS A 68 16.94 13.08 -8.52
N ILE A 69 16.36 12.89 -7.33
CA ILE A 69 14.94 12.55 -7.19
C ILE A 69 14.12 13.63 -7.90
N GLY A 70 13.14 13.19 -8.71
CA GLY A 70 12.30 14.08 -9.49
C GLY A 70 12.86 14.47 -10.86
N ASP A 71 14.14 14.20 -11.16
CA ASP A 71 14.66 14.38 -12.52
C ASP A 71 13.85 13.50 -13.50
N GLU A 72 13.48 14.04 -14.64
CA GLU A 72 12.67 13.33 -15.64
C GLU A 72 13.56 12.68 -16.69
N VAL A 73 13.35 11.39 -16.92
CA VAL A 73 13.93 10.63 -18.02
C VAL A 73 12.89 10.43 -19.11
N VAL A 74 13.24 10.81 -20.32
CA VAL A 74 12.45 10.59 -21.53
C VAL A 74 12.96 9.33 -22.20
N VAL A 75 12.03 8.43 -22.54
CA VAL A 75 12.32 7.21 -23.31
C VAL A 75 11.52 7.27 -24.59
N GLU A 76 12.22 7.16 -25.72
CA GLU A 76 11.65 7.16 -27.06
C GLU A 76 12.00 5.86 -27.77
N SER A 77 11.12 5.40 -28.65
CA SER A 77 11.38 4.24 -29.52
C SER A 77 10.83 4.49 -30.93
N ASP A 78 11.62 4.08 -31.91
CA ASP A 78 11.23 4.00 -33.32
C ASP A 78 10.80 2.58 -33.75
N GLY A 79 10.79 1.61 -32.82
CA GLY A 79 10.47 0.21 -33.04
C GLY A 79 11.68 -0.72 -33.11
N CYS A 80 12.88 -0.19 -33.38
CA CYS A 80 14.12 -0.98 -33.47
C CYS A 80 15.20 -0.50 -32.49
N LYS A 81 15.24 0.80 -32.20
CA LYS A 81 16.20 1.42 -31.27
C LYS A 81 15.48 2.24 -30.21
N TYR A 82 16.06 2.24 -29.02
CA TYR A 82 15.59 3.04 -27.90
C TYR A 82 16.47 4.26 -27.73
N LYS A 83 15.89 5.37 -27.29
CA LYS A 83 16.64 6.57 -26.91
C LYS A 83 16.26 6.96 -25.50
N LEU A 84 17.26 7.15 -24.64
CA LEU A 84 17.10 7.65 -23.28
C LEU A 84 17.83 8.98 -23.15
N SER A 85 17.15 9.97 -22.61
CA SER A 85 17.72 11.29 -22.32
C SER A 85 17.04 11.91 -21.10
N PHE A 86 17.74 12.79 -20.40
CA PHE A 86 17.08 13.63 -19.38
C PHE A 86 16.22 14.72 -20.04
N ALA A 87 15.08 15.03 -19.43
CA ALA A 87 14.28 16.18 -19.82
C ALA A 87 15.01 17.48 -19.44
N ASP A 88 14.78 18.52 -20.24
CA ASP A 88 15.42 19.82 -20.07
C ASP A 88 14.99 20.48 -18.74
N LYS A 89 15.96 20.69 -17.84
CA LYS A 89 15.76 21.20 -16.47
C LYS A 89 15.27 22.65 -16.44
N SER A 90 15.26 23.35 -17.59
CA SER A 90 14.94 24.77 -17.71
C SER A 90 13.47 25.16 -17.53
N LYS A 91 12.54 24.20 -17.38
CA LYS A 91 11.08 24.48 -17.30
C LYS A 91 10.34 23.99 -16.03
N ALA A 92 11.03 23.42 -15.05
CA ALA A 92 10.36 22.92 -13.84
C ALA A 92 10.46 23.94 -12.68
N PRO A 93 9.35 24.39 -12.08
CA PRO A 93 9.41 25.07 -10.79
C PRO A 93 9.94 24.07 -9.75
N ALA A 94 10.89 24.52 -8.93
CA ALA A 94 11.44 23.78 -7.82
C ALA A 94 10.35 23.53 -6.76
N LEU A 95 9.54 22.50 -6.97
CA LEU A 95 8.71 21.93 -5.92
C LEU A 95 9.52 20.82 -5.28
N VAL A 96 9.88 21.05 -4.03
CA VAL A 96 10.34 20.02 -3.10
C VAL A 96 9.17 19.05 -2.90
N GLU A 97 8.98 18.12 -3.84
CA GLU A 97 8.22 16.90 -3.60
C GLU A 97 9.00 16.17 -2.50
N ALA A 98 8.47 16.22 -1.28
CA ALA A 98 9.05 15.54 -0.12
C ALA A 98 9.47 14.13 -0.53
N GLU A 99 10.77 13.86 -0.43
CA GLU A 99 11.40 12.60 -0.85
C GLU A 99 10.59 11.43 -0.31
N THR A 100 9.88 10.73 -1.20
CA THR A 100 9.30 9.43 -0.86
C THR A 100 10.48 8.46 -0.71
N LEU A 101 10.98 8.34 0.52
CA LEU A 101 12.15 7.51 0.88
C LEU A 101 11.97 6.03 0.51
N LEU A 102 10.73 5.56 0.30
CA LEU A 102 10.43 4.17 -0.01
C LEU A 102 9.64 4.01 -1.33
N ASP A 103 10.18 3.24 -2.27
CA ASP A 103 9.45 2.81 -3.47
C ASP A 103 8.55 1.62 -3.17
N ILE A 104 7.24 1.85 -3.22
CA ILE A 104 6.20 0.82 -3.01
C ILE A 104 5.52 0.41 -4.32
N SER A 105 6.00 0.90 -5.48
CA SER A 105 5.40 0.64 -6.79
C SER A 105 5.59 -0.81 -7.23
N GLY A 106 6.71 -1.43 -6.86
CA GLY A 106 7.01 -2.84 -7.12
C GLY A 106 6.32 -3.84 -6.18
N LEU A 107 5.61 -3.37 -5.14
CA LEU A 107 4.91 -4.24 -4.20
C LEU A 107 3.52 -4.62 -4.75
N SER A 108 3.23 -5.93 -4.77
CA SER A 108 1.92 -6.46 -5.12
C SER A 108 0.84 -6.02 -4.12
N SER A 109 -0.43 -6.04 -4.52
CA SER A 109 -1.54 -5.75 -3.62
C SER A 109 -1.60 -6.73 -2.44
N GLN A 110 -1.26 -7.99 -2.67
CA GLN A 110 -1.20 -9.01 -1.61
C GLN A 110 -0.12 -8.66 -0.59
N SER A 111 1.11 -8.41 -1.05
CA SER A 111 2.23 -8.05 -0.17
C SER A 111 1.95 -6.78 0.64
N LYS A 112 1.24 -5.81 0.06
CA LYS A 112 0.77 -4.62 0.77
C LYS A 112 -0.23 -4.97 1.87
N GLY A 113 -1.17 -5.87 1.59
CA GLY A 113 -2.10 -6.42 2.59
C GLY A 113 -1.34 -7.09 3.73
N ASP A 114 -0.47 -8.04 3.40
CA ASP A 114 0.33 -8.81 4.35
C ASP A 114 1.14 -7.91 5.29
N ILE A 115 1.81 -6.87 4.77
CA ILE A 115 2.54 -5.90 5.58
C ILE A 115 1.64 -5.24 6.62
N VAL A 116 0.44 -4.81 6.23
CA VAL A 116 -0.48 -4.15 7.16
C VAL A 116 -1.07 -5.13 8.18
N GLU A 117 -1.40 -6.34 7.75
CA GLU A 117 -1.86 -7.43 8.63
C GLU A 117 -0.80 -7.76 9.69
N ASP A 118 0.46 -7.89 9.28
CA ASP A 118 1.57 -8.16 10.19
C ASP A 118 1.79 -7.02 11.18
N ARG A 119 1.67 -5.75 10.76
CA ARG A 119 1.76 -4.59 11.67
C ARG A 119 0.64 -4.59 12.70
N ILE A 120 -0.59 -4.88 12.30
CA ILE A 120 -1.72 -4.98 13.22
C ILE A 120 -1.51 -6.13 14.21
N LYS A 121 -1.06 -7.30 13.74
CA LYS A 121 -0.72 -8.46 14.58
C LYS A 121 0.35 -8.08 15.62
N GLU A 122 1.43 -7.45 15.20
CA GLU A 122 2.50 -6.97 16.08
C GLU A 122 1.96 -6.04 17.17
N LEU A 123 1.11 -5.06 16.81
CA LEU A 123 0.51 -4.14 17.77
C LEU A 123 -0.35 -4.86 18.81
N ILE A 124 -1.18 -5.81 18.37
CA ILE A 124 -2.06 -6.57 19.27
C ILE A 124 -1.22 -7.40 20.25
N ILE A 125 -0.17 -8.08 19.77
CA ILE A 125 0.69 -8.92 20.62
C ILE A 125 1.50 -8.05 21.60
N LEU A 126 2.12 -6.97 21.12
CA LEU A 126 2.96 -6.08 21.94
C LEU A 126 2.14 -5.40 23.04
N GLN A 127 0.97 -4.86 22.70
CA GLN A 127 0.12 -4.14 23.66
C GLN A 127 -0.77 -5.08 24.48
N GLY A 128 -1.01 -6.29 24.01
CA GLY A 128 -1.82 -7.30 24.70
C GLY A 128 -1.14 -7.92 25.92
N GLN A 129 0.15 -7.66 26.15
CA GLN A 129 0.91 -8.07 27.34
C GLN A 129 0.76 -9.56 27.72
N GLY A 130 0.68 -10.43 26.71
CA GLY A 130 0.52 -11.87 26.90
C GLY A 130 -0.90 -12.33 27.24
N LEU A 131 -1.88 -11.43 27.34
CA LEU A 131 -3.30 -11.76 27.53
C LEU A 131 -4.01 -12.13 26.23
N LEU A 132 -3.49 -11.64 25.10
CA LEU A 132 -4.06 -11.86 23.77
C LEU A 132 -3.15 -12.77 22.94
N SER A 133 -3.76 -13.75 22.28
CA SER A 133 -3.11 -14.57 21.26
C SER A 133 -3.75 -14.30 19.90
N VAL A 134 -2.92 -14.24 18.85
CA VAL A 134 -3.36 -13.94 17.48
C VAL A 134 -3.03 -15.10 16.56
N TYR A 135 -4.03 -15.56 15.80
CA TYR A 135 -3.92 -16.62 14.82
C TYR A 135 -4.24 -16.09 13.42
N ARG A 136 -3.58 -16.63 12.40
CA ARG A 136 -3.89 -16.37 10.99
C ARG A 136 -4.54 -17.60 10.38
N PRO A 137 -5.73 -17.50 9.77
CA PRO A 137 -6.34 -18.63 9.09
C PRO A 137 -5.51 -19.01 7.85
N VAL A 138 -5.46 -20.31 7.55
CA VAL A 138 -4.73 -20.84 6.38
C VAL A 138 -5.47 -20.53 5.08
N THR A 139 -6.80 -20.42 5.13
CA THR A 139 -7.66 -20.17 3.98
C THR A 139 -8.43 -18.86 4.13
N ASP A 140 -8.52 -18.07 3.06
CA ASP A 140 -9.22 -16.78 3.01
C ASP A 140 -10.62 -16.91 2.39
N THR A 141 -11.50 -17.73 3.00
CA THR A 141 -12.85 -17.99 2.45
C THR A 141 -13.94 -17.10 3.05
N GLN A 142 -13.66 -16.45 4.18
CA GLN A 142 -14.63 -15.61 4.91
C GLN A 142 -14.17 -14.17 5.11
N GLY A 143 -13.09 -13.76 4.42
CA GLY A 143 -12.52 -12.43 4.54
C GLY A 143 -11.99 -12.10 5.93
N VAL A 144 -11.76 -13.11 6.76
CA VAL A 144 -11.14 -12.99 8.08
C VAL A 144 -9.63 -13.10 7.89
N ASP A 145 -8.92 -12.06 8.27
CA ASP A 145 -7.47 -11.97 8.11
C ASP A 145 -6.75 -12.41 9.40
N LEU A 146 -7.31 -12.08 10.58
CA LEU A 146 -6.79 -12.51 11.88
C LEU A 146 -7.90 -12.97 12.83
N ILE A 147 -7.55 -13.89 13.73
CA ILE A 147 -8.39 -14.35 14.83
C ILE A 147 -7.67 -14.04 16.13
N VAL A 148 -8.30 -13.28 17.01
CA VAL A 148 -7.76 -12.92 18.32
C VAL A 148 -8.50 -13.70 19.38
N THR A 149 -7.76 -14.22 20.36
CA THR A 149 -8.31 -14.88 21.55
C THR A 149 -7.73 -14.25 22.79
N LYS A 150 -8.45 -14.35 23.90
CA LYS A 150 -7.99 -13.94 25.23
C LYS A 150 -7.75 -15.19 26.07
N ASN A 151 -6.65 -15.23 26.82
CA ASN A 151 -6.35 -16.36 27.71
C ASN A 151 -7.53 -16.64 28.66
N GLY A 152 -7.92 -17.91 28.75
CA GLY A 152 -9.06 -18.34 29.57
C GLY A 152 -10.43 -18.09 28.93
N MET A 153 -10.50 -17.60 27.69
CA MET A 153 -11.75 -17.39 26.96
C MET A 153 -11.72 -18.13 25.62
N PHE A 154 -12.76 -18.93 25.36
CA PHE A 154 -12.89 -19.70 24.10
C PHE A 154 -13.53 -18.91 22.96
N GLN A 155 -14.26 -17.84 23.26
CA GLN A 155 -14.90 -17.01 22.24
C GLN A 155 -13.86 -16.10 21.57
N PRO A 156 -13.60 -16.21 20.26
CA PRO A 156 -12.64 -15.37 19.56
C PRO A 156 -13.26 -14.06 19.06
N ILE A 157 -12.41 -13.07 18.83
CA ILE A 157 -12.71 -11.91 17.98
C ILE A 157 -12.10 -12.16 16.60
N PHE A 158 -12.92 -12.04 15.56
CA PHE A 158 -12.49 -12.12 14.17
C PHE A 158 -12.19 -10.71 13.65
N LEU A 159 -11.10 -10.58 12.89
CA LEU A 159 -10.66 -9.31 12.32
C LEU A 159 -10.48 -9.43 10.82
N GLN A 160 -11.09 -8.51 10.08
CA GLN A 160 -10.77 -8.25 8.68
C GLN A 160 -9.96 -6.97 8.59
N ILE A 161 -8.82 -6.99 7.93
CA ILE A 161 -7.86 -5.90 7.83
C ILE A 161 -7.87 -5.36 6.40
N LYS A 162 -7.93 -4.03 6.29
CA LYS A 162 -7.84 -3.33 5.01
C LYS A 162 -6.77 -2.26 5.11
N GLY A 163 -5.63 -2.55 4.47
CA GLY A 163 -4.53 -1.61 4.29
C GLY A 163 -4.75 -0.67 3.11
N ARG A 164 -4.31 0.58 3.25
CA ARG A 164 -4.13 1.53 2.14
C ARG A 164 -2.75 2.13 2.18
N PHE A 165 -2.08 2.18 1.03
CA PHE A 165 -0.74 2.75 0.89
C PHE A 165 -0.79 4.14 0.24
N ASN A 166 -1.87 4.45 -0.46
CA ASN A 166 -2.10 5.74 -1.09
C ASN A 166 -3.28 6.40 -0.39
N VAL A 167 -3.02 7.40 0.46
CA VAL A 167 -4.06 8.36 0.85
C VAL A 167 -4.25 9.27 -0.37
N GLN A 168 -5.51 9.42 -0.80
CA GLN A 168 -5.82 10.34 -1.88
C GLN A 168 -5.41 11.75 -1.44
N LYS A 169 -5.08 12.64 -2.38
CA LYS A 169 -4.68 14.05 -2.11
C LYS A 169 -5.63 14.80 -1.16
N SER A 170 -6.85 14.31 -1.00
CA SER A 170 -7.93 14.77 -0.14
C SER A 170 -7.87 14.32 1.33
N GLY A 171 -6.91 13.48 1.77
CA GLY A 171 -6.74 13.14 3.19
C GLY A 171 -7.77 12.17 3.78
N PHE A 172 -8.53 11.47 2.94
CA PHE A 172 -9.48 10.44 3.37
C PHE A 172 -9.04 9.03 2.97
N PHE A 173 -9.44 8.08 3.80
CA PHE A 173 -9.31 6.64 3.63
C PHE A 173 -10.61 6.08 3.04
N LEU A 174 -10.49 5.29 1.97
CA LEU A 174 -11.61 4.58 1.34
C LEU A 174 -11.35 3.09 1.36
N MET A 175 -12.27 2.32 1.95
CA MET A 175 -12.29 0.87 1.86
C MET A 175 -13.63 0.35 1.36
N ASP A 176 -13.54 -0.71 0.56
CA ASP A 176 -14.69 -1.45 0.05
C ASP A 176 -14.62 -2.88 0.60
N ILE A 177 -15.74 -3.39 1.08
CA ILE A 177 -15.88 -4.73 1.66
C ILE A 177 -16.89 -5.50 0.81
N ASN A 178 -16.50 -6.67 0.30
CA ASN A 178 -17.32 -7.46 -0.60
C ASN A 178 -18.47 -8.13 0.16
N THR A 179 -19.71 -7.92 -0.27
CA THR A 179 -20.88 -8.50 0.42
C THR A 179 -20.95 -10.02 0.31
N LYS A 180 -20.30 -10.63 -0.70
CA LYS A 180 -20.33 -12.08 -0.91
C LYS A 180 -19.55 -12.88 0.14
N THR A 181 -18.51 -12.26 0.71
CA THR A 181 -17.59 -12.91 1.66
C THR A 181 -17.69 -12.27 3.04
N PHE A 182 -18.76 -11.52 3.31
CA PHE A 182 -18.92 -10.75 4.54
C PHE A 182 -20.24 -11.11 5.21
N SER A 183 -20.14 -11.76 6.37
CA SER A 183 -21.28 -12.08 7.23
C SER A 183 -21.11 -11.34 8.55
N PRO A 184 -21.94 -10.32 8.84
CA PRO A 184 -21.85 -9.56 10.09
C PRO A 184 -22.05 -10.45 11.32
N HIS A 185 -21.28 -10.19 12.38
CA HIS A 185 -21.34 -10.93 13.64
C HIS A 185 -20.84 -10.07 14.81
N HIS A 186 -21.40 -10.28 16.01
CA HIS A 186 -21.04 -9.50 17.21
C HIS A 186 -19.56 -9.58 17.61
N SER A 187 -18.89 -10.69 17.27
CA SER A 187 -17.45 -10.88 17.51
C SER A 187 -16.57 -10.60 16.29
N TYR A 188 -17.11 -9.99 15.24
CA TYR A 188 -16.38 -9.69 14.00
C TYR A 188 -16.22 -8.19 13.79
N PHE A 189 -14.99 -7.74 13.55
CA PHE A 189 -14.63 -6.34 13.35
C PHE A 189 -13.81 -6.15 12.08
N VAL A 190 -13.88 -4.95 11.52
CA VAL A 190 -13.07 -4.51 10.38
C VAL A 190 -12.11 -3.42 10.83
N ILE A 191 -10.83 -3.62 10.54
CA ILE A 191 -9.75 -2.68 10.78
C ILE A 191 -9.35 -2.01 9.48
N GLY A 192 -9.49 -0.68 9.44
CA GLY A 192 -8.95 0.16 8.37
C GLY A 192 -7.64 0.80 8.82
N ALA A 193 -6.56 0.55 8.10
CA ALA A 193 -5.23 1.07 8.44
C ALA A 193 -4.57 1.75 7.23
N TYR A 194 -3.96 2.91 7.46
CA TYR A 194 -3.16 3.60 6.46
C TYR A 194 -1.68 3.33 6.70
N PHE A 195 -0.94 2.97 5.66
CA PHE A 195 0.51 2.83 5.70
C PHE A 195 1.18 4.12 5.23
N ASN A 196 1.94 4.76 6.11
CA ASN A 196 2.73 5.93 5.81
C ASN A 196 4.12 5.50 5.30
N ALA A 197 4.33 5.60 3.99
CA ALA A 197 5.58 5.21 3.36
C ALA A 197 6.79 6.05 3.78
N GLN A 198 6.60 7.29 4.27
CA GLN A 198 7.69 8.13 4.77
C GLN A 198 8.18 7.66 6.14
N LYS A 199 7.25 7.20 6.99
CA LYS A 199 7.55 6.67 8.32
C LYS A 199 7.83 5.15 8.32
N ILE A 200 7.55 4.47 7.21
CA ILE A 200 7.61 3.00 7.07
C ILE A 200 6.75 2.31 8.16
N GLU A 201 5.61 2.91 8.46
CA GLU A 201 4.76 2.54 9.58
C GLU A 201 3.30 2.86 9.30
N ILE A 202 2.37 2.17 9.96
CA ILE A 202 0.96 2.53 9.92
C ILE A 202 0.68 3.82 10.70
N ASP A 203 -0.30 4.59 10.21
CA ASP A 203 -0.76 5.84 10.83
C ASP A 203 -1.11 5.63 12.31
N ASP A 204 -0.97 6.69 13.10
CA ASP A 204 -1.29 6.64 14.51
C ASP A 204 -2.78 6.43 14.77
N ASN A 205 -3.64 6.69 13.79
CA ASN A 205 -5.07 6.43 13.88
C ASN A 205 -5.48 5.21 13.03
N LEU A 206 -6.32 4.36 13.61
CA LEU A 206 -6.93 3.21 12.96
C LEU A 206 -8.45 3.35 12.99
N LEU A 207 -9.12 2.80 11.99
CA LEU A 207 -10.55 2.52 12.10
C LEU A 207 -10.73 1.12 12.70
N LEU A 208 -11.53 1.00 13.76
CA LEU A 208 -11.96 -0.27 14.34
C LEU A 208 -13.48 -0.30 14.36
N ILE A 209 -14.08 -0.97 13.37
CA ILE A 209 -15.52 -0.91 13.11
C ILE A 209 -16.15 -2.27 13.38
N PRO A 210 -17.20 -2.37 14.23
CA PRO A 210 -17.99 -3.59 14.33
C PRO A 210 -18.58 -3.98 12.98
N SER A 211 -18.56 -5.27 12.64
CA SER A 211 -19.07 -5.75 11.35
C SER A 211 -20.57 -5.47 11.15
N GLU A 212 -21.34 -5.41 12.23
CA GLU A 212 -22.76 -5.01 12.21
C GLU A 212 -22.95 -3.54 11.79
N ASP A 213 -22.02 -2.65 12.14
CA ASP A 213 -22.05 -1.26 11.69
C ASP A 213 -21.59 -1.11 10.24
N VAL A 214 -20.66 -1.97 9.80
CA VAL A 214 -20.30 -2.09 8.38
C VAL A 214 -21.50 -2.49 7.53
N ALA A 215 -22.34 -3.42 8.01
CA ALA A 215 -23.54 -3.86 7.28
C ALA A 215 -24.54 -2.70 7.03
N LYS A 216 -24.48 -1.64 7.84
CA LYS A 216 -25.27 -0.41 7.71
C LYS A 216 -24.63 0.62 6.76
N ALA A 217 -23.50 0.29 6.12
CA ALA A 217 -22.83 1.18 5.17
C ALA A 217 -23.58 1.32 3.84
N LYS A 218 -23.22 2.34 3.05
CA LYS A 218 -23.77 2.51 1.71
C LYS A 218 -23.29 1.37 0.81
N LEU A 219 -24.23 0.72 0.13
CA LEU A 219 -23.95 -0.27 -0.90
C LEU A 219 -23.57 0.43 -2.22
N ALA A 220 -22.45 0.02 -2.79
CA ALA A 220 -22.00 0.48 -4.11
C ALA A 220 -21.46 -0.73 -4.89
N GLY A 221 -22.22 -1.19 -5.90
CA GLY A 221 -21.80 -2.30 -6.77
C GLY A 221 -21.53 -3.61 -6.03
N GLY A 222 -22.38 -3.98 -5.07
CA GLY A 222 -22.21 -5.21 -4.27
C GLY A 222 -21.08 -5.13 -3.23
N LYS A 223 -20.70 -3.91 -2.82
CA LYS A 223 -19.71 -3.69 -1.76
C LYS A 223 -20.23 -2.69 -0.74
N TYR A 224 -19.92 -2.92 0.53
CA TYR A 224 -20.06 -1.93 1.58
C TYR A 224 -18.91 -0.93 1.45
N ARG A 225 -19.23 0.34 1.20
CA ARG A 225 -18.23 1.40 1.02
C ARG A 225 -18.11 2.25 2.26
N ILE A 226 -16.88 2.38 2.76
CA ILE A 226 -16.53 3.15 3.94
C ILE A 226 -15.52 4.22 3.52
N ILE A 227 -15.84 5.48 3.84
CA ILE A 227 -15.01 6.65 3.54
C ILE A 227 -14.87 7.45 4.83
N ASN A 228 -13.64 7.63 5.32
CA ASN A 228 -13.39 8.41 6.53
C ASN A 228 -12.10 9.21 6.42
N TYR A 229 -12.07 10.39 7.06
CA TYR A 229 -10.82 11.14 7.22
C TYR A 229 -10.02 10.58 8.40
N LEU A 230 -8.69 10.54 8.27
CA LEU A 230 -7.78 10.08 9.34
C LEU A 230 -7.55 11.13 10.43
N SER A 231 -8.19 12.31 10.28
CA SER A 231 -8.16 13.38 11.29
C SER A 231 -9.15 13.07 12.42
N PRO A 232 -8.72 13.17 13.70
CA PRO A 232 -9.61 13.07 14.86
C PRO A 232 -10.72 14.13 14.88
N LYS A 233 -10.56 15.23 14.13
CA LYS A 233 -11.57 16.29 13.99
C LYS A 233 -12.62 15.99 12.92
N SER A 234 -12.59 14.80 12.32
CA SER A 234 -13.59 14.37 11.36
C SER A 234 -14.96 14.25 12.03
N HIS A 235 -15.99 14.81 11.40
CA HIS A 235 -17.39 14.63 11.83
C HIS A 235 -18.12 13.60 10.95
N GLY A 236 -17.39 12.78 10.20
CA GLY A 236 -17.97 11.75 9.33
C GLY A 236 -18.65 10.62 10.11
N LYS A 237 -19.56 9.89 9.45
CA LYS A 237 -20.28 8.73 10.02
C LYS A 237 -19.37 7.73 10.75
N TRP A 238 -18.14 7.57 10.25
CA TRP A 238 -17.20 6.57 10.75
C TRP A 238 -16.18 7.13 11.75
N ALA A 239 -16.22 8.44 12.02
CA ALA A 239 -15.33 9.07 12.98
C ALA A 239 -15.41 8.49 14.40
N PRO A 240 -16.60 8.06 14.92
CA PRO A 240 -16.68 7.42 16.23
C PRO A 240 -15.89 6.10 16.36
N PHE A 241 -15.54 5.47 15.24
CA PHE A 241 -14.76 4.23 15.20
C PHE A 241 -13.25 4.47 15.01
N LEU A 242 -12.83 5.74 14.97
CA LEU A 242 -11.42 6.10 14.87
C LEU A 242 -10.78 6.00 16.26
N ILE A 243 -9.76 5.16 16.38
CA ILE A 243 -9.00 4.93 17.61
C ILE A 243 -7.52 5.21 17.38
N LYS A 244 -6.75 5.41 18.45
CA LYS A 244 -5.28 5.37 18.32
C LYS A 244 -4.81 3.93 18.15
N LYS A 245 -3.76 3.72 17.37
CA LYS A 245 -3.13 2.39 17.23
C LYS A 245 -2.61 1.83 18.55
N THR A 246 -2.32 2.72 19.51
CA THR A 246 -1.90 2.38 20.88
C THR A 246 -3.05 1.90 21.77
N GLU A 247 -4.30 2.08 21.34
CA GLU A 247 -5.51 1.67 22.06
C GLU A 247 -6.10 0.37 21.48
N LEU A 248 -5.49 -0.21 20.45
CA LEU A 248 -6.07 -1.34 19.72
C LEU A 248 -6.25 -2.54 20.65
N ALA A 249 -5.21 -2.97 21.36
CA ALA A 249 -5.31 -4.13 22.25
C ALA A 249 -6.28 -3.89 23.41
N SER A 250 -6.28 -2.70 24.01
CA SER A 250 -7.21 -2.37 25.09
C SER A 250 -8.67 -2.38 24.62
N LYS A 251 -8.94 -1.88 23.41
CA LYS A 251 -10.29 -1.94 22.81
C LYS A 251 -10.75 -3.38 22.54
N LEU A 252 -9.85 -4.26 22.10
CA LEU A 252 -10.18 -5.68 21.94
C LEU A 252 -10.45 -6.35 23.29
N LEU A 253 -9.66 -6.05 24.33
CA LEU A 253 -9.89 -6.53 25.69
C LEU A 253 -11.24 -6.08 26.25
N GLU A 254 -11.59 -4.80 26.11
CA GLU A 254 -12.92 -4.27 26.47
C GLU A 254 -14.05 -5.07 25.80
N LYS A 255 -13.86 -5.47 24.54
CA LYS A 255 -14.85 -6.29 23.81
C LYS A 255 -14.93 -7.73 24.29
N PHE A 256 -13.81 -8.34 24.68
CA PHE A 256 -13.87 -9.64 25.36
C PHE A 256 -14.64 -9.55 26.68
N GLU A 257 -14.41 -8.52 27.49
CA GLU A 257 -15.19 -8.30 28.73
C GLU A 257 -16.67 -8.13 28.45
N GLU A 258 -17.03 -7.37 27.41
CA GLU A 258 -18.43 -7.20 26.99
C GLU A 258 -19.07 -8.54 26.59
N MET A 259 -18.42 -9.34 25.74
CA MET A 259 -18.94 -10.64 25.30
C MET A 259 -19.11 -11.62 26.46
N SER A 260 -18.19 -11.61 27.44
CA SER A 260 -18.26 -12.50 28.62
C SER A 260 -19.49 -12.29 29.48
N LYS A 261 -20.13 -11.11 29.42
CA LYS A 261 -21.37 -10.82 30.16
C LYS A 261 -22.57 -11.58 29.61
N TYR A 262 -22.56 -11.91 28.32
CA TYR A 262 -23.69 -12.49 27.61
C TYR A 262 -23.54 -13.99 27.37
N ILE A 263 -22.33 -14.52 27.51
CA ILE A 263 -21.99 -15.91 27.26
C ILE A 263 -21.43 -16.48 28.57
N LYS A 264 -22.30 -17.13 29.35
CA LYS A 264 -21.92 -17.94 30.53
C LYS A 264 -21.65 -19.39 30.11
#